data_AF-K2NHQ7-F1
#
_entry.id   AF-K2NHQ7-F1
#
_cell.length_a   1.000
_cell.length_b   1.000
_cell.length_c   1.000
_cell.angle_alpha   90.00
_cell.angle_beta   90.00
_cell.angle_gamma   90.00
#
_symmetry.space_group_name_H-M   'P 1'
#
loop_
_entity.id
_entity.type
_entity.pdbx_description
1 polymer ?
#
loop_
_entity_poly.entity_id
_entity_poly.type
_entity_poly.pdbx_seq_one_letter_code
_entity_poly.pdbx_strand_id
1 'polypeptide(L)'
;MCSCRNGSMAFVPNRTQTVSKDRTGETGGKEAFAAPSLVRVGGVMIAFAEDLFEYNGHQERLFGTCYSDVVSGYIKAAETWPSIVAEITKEEWRAHAVLSSRNGDCRLRVFHRPTPIARDNKVFLLVGIYDEKYDNDDEEWATGDSGIQLVVGVATQSGDGGPSGMISWGESKLFLQLIPTHTQGHLKEFVTAGGSGIVMQNDTLVFPLRARNEKNQPFSMITYSTDKGNN
;
A
#
# COMPACT_ATOMS: atom_id res chain seq x y z
N MET A 1 -30.23 -0.72 -5.45
CA MET A 1 -29.08 -1.31 -6.17
C MET A 1 -28.28 -0.15 -6.76
N CYS A 2 -27.15 0.24 -6.15
CA CYS A 2 -26.30 1.30 -6.70
C CYS A 2 -25.62 0.75 -7.95
N SER A 3 -25.92 1.31 -9.13
CA SER A 3 -25.29 0.90 -10.37
C SER A 3 -24.05 1.76 -10.59
N CYS A 4 -22.86 1.16 -10.42
CA CYS A 4 -21.57 1.80 -10.72
C CYS A 4 -21.34 1.92 -12.24
N ARG A 5 -22.21 2.63 -12.97
CA ARG A 5 -22.16 2.72 -14.44
C ARG A 5 -21.04 3.59 -14.98
N ASN A 6 -20.40 4.40 -14.12
CA ASN A 6 -19.46 5.44 -14.53
C ASN A 6 -18.07 5.28 -13.88
N GLY A 7 -17.62 4.06 -13.58
CA GLY A 7 -16.26 3.84 -13.07
C GLY A 7 -15.19 4.06 -14.15
N SER A 8 -13.98 4.42 -13.75
CA SER A 8 -12.80 4.47 -14.63
C SER A 8 -11.60 3.88 -13.90
N MET A 9 -10.75 3.18 -14.64
CA MET A 9 -9.61 2.45 -14.07
C MET A 9 -8.40 3.37 -13.99
N ALA A 10 -7.94 3.69 -12.78
CA ALA A 10 -6.73 4.46 -12.57
C ALA A 10 -5.47 3.60 -12.76
N PHE A 11 -5.49 2.35 -12.30
CA PHE A 11 -4.39 1.41 -12.52
C PHE A 11 -4.88 0.25 -13.38
N VAL A 12 -4.23 0.05 -14.53
CA VAL A 12 -4.63 -0.94 -15.52
C VAL A 12 -3.46 -1.91 -15.74
N PRO A 13 -3.67 -3.22 -15.50
CA PRO A 13 -2.66 -4.25 -15.76
C PRO A 13 -2.06 -4.13 -17.16
N ASN A 14 -0.74 -4.25 -17.28
CA ASN A 14 0.01 -4.17 -18.53
C ASN A 14 -0.12 -2.82 -19.30
N ARG A 15 -0.70 -1.78 -18.70
CA ARG A 15 -0.82 -0.44 -19.32
C ARG A 15 -0.24 0.65 -18.43
N THR A 16 -0.58 0.65 -17.14
CA THR A 16 -0.05 1.65 -16.21
C THR A 16 1.38 1.24 -15.83
N GLN A 17 2.37 2.00 -16.30
CA GLN A 17 3.77 1.76 -15.96
C GLN A 17 4.06 2.25 -14.54
N THR A 18 4.81 1.46 -13.79
CA THR A 18 5.32 1.83 -12.46
C THR A 18 6.71 2.41 -12.55
N VAL A 19 6.89 3.58 -11.95
CA VAL A 19 8.19 4.24 -11.77
C VAL A 19 8.77 3.77 -10.46
N SER A 20 9.82 2.95 -10.52
CA SER A 20 10.54 2.46 -9.34
C SER A 20 11.27 3.58 -8.61
N LYS A 21 11.45 3.40 -7.29
CA LYS A 21 12.19 4.35 -6.45
C LYS A 21 13.70 4.31 -6.73
N ASP A 22 14.21 3.12 -7.05
CA ASP A 22 15.59 2.87 -7.46
C ASP A 22 15.60 2.36 -8.91
N ARG A 23 16.26 3.09 -9.79
CA ARG A 23 16.21 2.93 -11.25
C ARG A 23 17.10 1.77 -11.73
N THR A 24 16.77 0.54 -11.36
CA THR A 24 17.50 -0.65 -11.85
C THR A 24 16.60 -1.87 -11.88
N GLY A 25 16.24 -2.31 -13.10
CA GLY A 25 15.59 -3.59 -13.35
C GLY A 25 14.29 -3.44 -14.14
N GLU A 26 14.25 -4.03 -15.34
CA GLU A 26 13.02 -4.22 -16.10
C GLU A 26 12.08 -5.13 -15.29
N THR A 27 10.90 -4.62 -14.90
CA THR A 27 9.83 -5.42 -14.29
C THR A 27 9.09 -6.19 -15.39
N GLY A 28 9.75 -7.20 -15.95
CA GLY A 28 9.19 -8.10 -16.98
C GLY A 28 8.18 -9.13 -16.42
N GLY A 29 7.24 -8.71 -15.57
CA GLY A 29 6.19 -9.56 -15.00
C GLY A 29 4.79 -9.07 -15.41
N LYS A 30 3.77 -9.93 -15.28
CA LYS A 30 2.37 -9.49 -15.43
C LYS A 30 2.00 -8.61 -14.23
N GLU A 31 2.06 -7.30 -14.44
CA GLU A 31 1.73 -6.29 -13.42
C GLU A 31 0.21 -6.24 -13.24
N ALA A 32 -0.27 -6.48 -12.02
CA ALA A 32 -1.68 -6.34 -11.66
C ALA A 32 -1.82 -5.43 -10.44
N PHE A 33 -2.95 -4.72 -10.33
CA PHE A 33 -3.16 -3.78 -9.23
C PHE A 33 -4.31 -4.22 -8.33
N ALA A 34 -4.10 -4.17 -7.02
CA ALA A 34 -5.07 -4.61 -6.03
C ALA A 34 -5.19 -3.67 -4.82
N ALA A 35 -6.14 -3.98 -3.93
CA ALA A 35 -6.42 -3.27 -2.69
C ALA A 35 -6.40 -1.72 -2.82
N PRO A 36 -7.25 -1.14 -3.69
CA PRO A 36 -7.23 0.28 -3.95
C PRO A 36 -7.63 1.08 -2.70
N SER A 37 -6.96 2.21 -2.51
CA SER A 37 -7.38 3.22 -1.53
C SER A 37 -7.18 4.63 -2.07
N LEU A 38 -7.94 5.57 -1.53
CA LEU A 38 -7.95 6.96 -1.97
C LEU A 38 -7.84 7.86 -0.76
N VAL A 39 -7.06 8.92 -0.91
CA VAL A 39 -6.97 9.98 0.10
C VAL A 39 -6.79 11.33 -0.58
N ARG A 40 -7.08 12.39 0.16
CA ARG A 40 -6.85 13.74 -0.31
C ARG A 40 -6.05 14.56 0.69
N VAL A 41 -5.03 15.25 0.20
CA VAL A 41 -4.17 16.12 1.00
C VAL A 41 -3.70 17.30 0.16
N GLY A 42 -3.67 18.51 0.75
CA GLY A 42 -3.09 19.68 0.07
C GLY A 42 -3.68 19.98 -1.32
N GLY A 43 -4.96 19.68 -1.54
CA GLY A 43 -5.64 19.84 -2.83
C GLY A 43 -5.45 18.68 -3.83
N VAL A 44 -4.51 17.77 -3.58
CA VAL A 44 -4.20 16.62 -4.45
C VAL A 44 -4.97 15.38 -3.99
N MET A 45 -5.58 14.67 -4.93
CA MET A 45 -6.13 13.34 -4.70
C MET A 45 -5.05 12.30 -5.01
N ILE A 46 -4.86 11.33 -4.12
CA ILE A 46 -3.87 10.27 -4.28
C ILE A 46 -4.62 8.94 -4.30
N ALA A 47 -4.42 8.18 -5.38
CA ALA A 47 -4.83 6.80 -5.49
C ALA A 47 -3.66 5.90 -5.10
N PHE A 48 -3.86 4.97 -4.19
CA PHE A 48 -2.90 3.91 -3.87
C PHE A 48 -3.41 2.57 -4.36
N ALA A 49 -2.47 1.69 -4.65
CA ALA A 49 -2.73 0.29 -4.91
C ALA A 49 -1.54 -0.56 -4.47
N GLU A 50 -1.81 -1.84 -4.25
CA GLU A 50 -0.78 -2.87 -4.38
C GLU A 50 -0.40 -2.98 -5.86
N ASP A 51 0.89 -3.05 -6.14
CA ASP A 51 1.42 -3.39 -7.45
C ASP A 51 1.98 -4.81 -7.37
N LEU A 52 1.26 -5.74 -7.98
CA LEU A 52 1.48 -7.18 -7.90
C LEU A 52 2.36 -7.64 -9.05
N PHE A 53 3.39 -8.40 -8.72
CA PHE A 53 4.30 -8.98 -9.69
C PHE A 53 4.53 -10.47 -9.42
N GLU A 54 4.73 -11.22 -10.49
CA GLU A 54 5.15 -12.63 -10.42
C GLU A 54 6.66 -12.69 -10.16
N TYR A 55 7.09 -13.43 -9.13
CA TYR A 55 8.51 -13.69 -8.87
C TYR A 55 9.03 -14.80 -9.78
N ASN A 56 10.05 -14.47 -10.59
CA ASN A 56 10.67 -15.39 -11.55
C ASN A 56 12.11 -15.79 -11.18
N GLY A 57 12.54 -15.57 -9.93
CA GLY A 57 13.95 -15.69 -9.52
C GLY A 57 14.45 -17.12 -9.26
N HIS A 58 13.58 -18.12 -9.16
CA HIS A 58 13.98 -19.52 -8.98
C HIS A 58 13.57 -20.41 -10.17
N GLN A 59 14.47 -21.33 -10.55
CA GLN A 59 14.32 -22.25 -11.69
C GLN A 59 13.13 -23.21 -11.54
N GLU A 60 12.63 -23.39 -10.32
CA GLU A 60 11.43 -24.16 -10.05
C GLU A 60 10.23 -23.21 -9.99
N ARG A 61 9.50 -23.18 -11.10
CA ARG A 61 8.24 -22.45 -11.26
C ARG A 61 7.23 -22.89 -10.21
N LEU A 62 7.15 -22.16 -9.12
CA LEU A 62 5.90 -22.07 -8.37
C LEU A 62 5.09 -20.92 -8.98
N PHE A 63 4.20 -21.28 -9.90
CA PHE A 63 3.09 -20.43 -10.28
C PHE A 63 2.38 -19.96 -9.00
N GLY A 64 2.41 -18.65 -8.71
CA GLY A 64 1.48 -18.04 -7.75
C GLY A 64 2.06 -17.34 -6.51
N THR A 65 3.38 -17.24 -6.33
CA THR A 65 3.92 -16.29 -5.33
C THR A 65 3.91 -14.88 -5.91
N CYS A 66 2.81 -14.17 -5.64
CA CYS A 66 2.66 -12.76 -5.94
C CYS A 66 3.27 -11.95 -4.79
N TYR A 67 4.32 -11.18 -5.07
CA TYR A 67 4.79 -10.14 -4.15
C TYR A 67 4.24 -8.80 -4.61
N SER A 68 4.25 -7.84 -3.68
CA SER A 68 3.62 -6.55 -3.93
C SER A 68 4.39 -5.38 -3.36
N ASP A 69 4.53 -4.36 -4.20
CA ASP A 69 4.91 -3.01 -3.84
C ASP A 69 3.66 -2.20 -3.50
N VAL A 70 3.84 -1.04 -2.86
CA VAL A 70 2.78 -0.04 -2.71
C VAL A 70 3.10 1.14 -3.59
N VAL A 71 2.19 1.43 -4.52
CA VAL A 71 2.31 2.51 -5.49
C VAL A 71 1.26 3.60 -5.27
N SER A 72 1.54 4.78 -5.80
CA SER A 72 0.63 5.92 -5.80
C SER A 72 0.47 6.55 -7.18
N GLY A 73 -0.71 7.07 -7.45
CA GLY A 73 -1.03 7.92 -8.59
C GLY A 73 -1.58 9.26 -8.10
N TYR A 74 -1.07 10.36 -8.64
CA TYR A 74 -1.39 11.71 -8.18
C TYR A 74 -2.32 12.42 -9.15
N ILE A 75 -3.50 12.81 -8.69
CA ILE A 75 -4.57 13.41 -9.50
C ILE A 75 -4.69 14.90 -9.10
N LYS A 76 -4.37 15.80 -10.04
CA LYS A 76 -4.42 17.28 -9.89
C LYS A 76 -5.66 17.92 -10.47
N ALA A 77 -6.41 17.18 -11.27
CA ALA A 77 -7.58 17.65 -11.96
C ALA A 77 -8.57 18.33 -11.01
N ALA A 78 -9.33 19.27 -11.55
CA ALA A 78 -10.51 19.78 -10.86
C ALA A 78 -11.41 18.60 -10.44
N GLU A 79 -12.11 18.77 -9.32
CA GLU A 79 -12.99 17.75 -8.73
C GLU A 79 -14.30 17.58 -9.51
N THR A 80 -14.15 17.35 -10.81
CA THR A 80 -15.23 16.90 -11.66
C THR A 80 -14.83 15.55 -12.19
N TRP A 81 -15.79 14.62 -12.23
CA TRP A 81 -15.53 13.29 -12.75
C TRP A 81 -14.89 13.29 -14.15
N PRO A 82 -15.35 14.11 -15.11
CA PRO A 82 -14.70 14.18 -16.43
C PRO A 82 -13.23 14.60 -16.38
N SER A 83 -12.86 15.57 -15.53
CA SER A 83 -11.47 16.01 -15.41
C SER A 83 -10.58 14.94 -14.79
N ILE A 84 -11.07 14.24 -13.75
CA ILE A 84 -10.35 13.14 -13.11
C ILE A 84 -10.11 12.00 -14.12
N VAL A 85 -11.16 11.59 -14.84
CA VAL A 85 -11.06 10.54 -15.88
C VAL A 85 -10.06 10.94 -16.95
N ALA A 86 -10.15 12.18 -17.45
CA ALA A 86 -9.25 12.68 -18.46
C ALA A 86 -7.78 12.69 -18.03
N GLU A 87 -7.48 12.83 -16.73
CA GLU A 87 -6.11 12.78 -16.21
C GLU A 87 -5.60 11.33 -16.05
N ILE A 88 -6.38 10.44 -15.45
CA ILE A 88 -5.94 9.05 -15.18
C ILE A 88 -5.86 8.19 -16.45
N THR A 89 -6.49 8.62 -17.55
CA THR A 89 -6.40 7.91 -18.84
C THR A 89 -5.31 8.42 -19.77
N LYS A 90 -4.54 9.44 -19.34
CA LYS A 90 -3.43 9.99 -20.14
C LYS A 90 -2.35 8.96 -20.42
N GLU A 91 -1.67 9.11 -21.54
CA GLU A 91 -0.53 8.27 -21.88
C GLU A 91 0.65 8.48 -20.92
N GLU A 92 0.74 9.64 -20.27
CA GLU A 92 1.75 9.98 -19.27
C GLU A 92 1.34 9.58 -17.85
N TRP A 93 0.15 9.00 -17.64
CA TRP A 93 -0.26 8.52 -16.32
C TRP A 93 0.65 7.39 -15.85
N ARG A 94 1.22 7.54 -14.65
CA ARG A 94 2.18 6.59 -14.07
C ARG A 94 1.82 6.29 -12.63
N ALA A 95 2.13 5.06 -12.23
CA ALA A 95 2.18 4.67 -10.83
C ALA A 95 3.60 4.98 -10.29
N HIS A 96 3.69 5.43 -9.05
CA HIS A 96 4.94 5.79 -8.40
C HIS A 96 5.13 4.94 -7.15
N ALA A 97 6.24 4.20 -7.07
CA ALA A 97 6.54 3.39 -5.89
C ALA A 97 6.69 4.28 -4.63
N VAL A 98 5.95 3.93 -3.58
CA VAL A 98 6.06 4.54 -2.24
C VAL A 98 6.90 3.64 -1.34
N LEU A 99 6.57 2.35 -1.34
CA LEU A 99 7.32 1.29 -0.66
C LEU A 99 7.59 0.19 -1.67
N SER A 100 8.86 -0.15 -1.82
CA SER A 100 9.30 -1.23 -2.70
C SER A 100 9.83 -2.41 -1.93
N SER A 101 9.39 -3.58 -2.34
CA SER A 101 9.94 -4.87 -1.93
C SER A 101 11.43 -4.91 -2.24
N ARG A 102 12.22 -5.45 -1.32
CA ARG A 102 13.64 -5.71 -1.53
C ARG A 102 13.79 -7.20 -1.78
N ASN A 103 14.14 -7.54 -3.02
CA ASN A 103 14.36 -8.93 -3.41
C ASN A 103 15.82 -9.29 -3.13
N GLY A 104 16.02 -10.30 -2.29
CA GLY A 104 17.29 -11.01 -2.16
C GLY A 104 17.11 -12.46 -2.61
N ASP A 105 18.21 -13.20 -2.79
CA ASP A 105 18.13 -14.63 -3.06
C ASP A 105 17.30 -15.31 -1.95
N CYS A 106 16.20 -15.97 -2.33
CA CYS A 106 15.28 -16.68 -1.44
C CYS A 106 14.52 -15.83 -0.39
N ARG A 107 14.47 -14.50 -0.49
CA ARG A 107 13.72 -13.63 0.44
C ARG A 107 12.96 -12.52 -0.27
N LEU A 108 11.66 -12.47 0.00
CA LEU A 108 10.73 -11.48 -0.53
C LEU A 108 10.09 -10.71 0.61
N ARG A 109 9.92 -9.40 0.42
CA ARG A 109 9.16 -8.55 1.33
C ARG A 109 7.89 -8.11 0.63
N VAL A 110 6.74 -8.33 1.25
CA VAL A 110 5.44 -8.06 0.64
C VAL A 110 4.72 -6.95 1.39
N PHE A 111 4.34 -5.89 0.67
CA PHE A 111 3.55 -4.78 1.20
C PHE A 111 2.12 -4.84 0.69
N HIS A 112 1.13 -4.83 1.58
CA HIS A 112 -0.26 -5.02 1.17
C HIS A 112 -1.22 -4.09 1.90
N ARG A 113 -2.37 -3.87 1.27
CA ARG A 113 -3.54 -3.13 1.74
C ARG A 113 -3.20 -1.71 2.21
N PRO A 114 -2.73 -0.84 1.31
CA PRO A 114 -2.47 0.55 1.63
C PRO A 114 -3.72 1.20 2.23
N THR A 115 -3.58 1.73 3.44
CA THR A 115 -4.67 2.36 4.20
C THR A 115 -4.24 3.77 4.62
N PRO A 116 -4.50 4.78 3.78
CA PRO A 116 -4.13 6.16 4.07
C PRO A 116 -5.13 6.86 5.01
N ILE A 117 -4.62 7.89 5.70
CA ILE A 117 -5.37 8.96 6.36
C ILE A 117 -4.68 10.27 6.02
N ALA A 118 -5.45 11.30 5.67
CA ALA A 118 -4.91 12.66 5.55
C ALA A 118 -5.26 13.50 6.76
N ARG A 119 -4.28 14.27 7.23
CA ARG A 119 -4.47 15.31 8.25
C ARG A 119 -3.50 16.44 7.98
N ASP A 120 -4.02 17.67 8.03
CA ASP A 120 -3.28 18.88 7.69
C ASP A 120 -2.72 18.78 6.26
N ASN A 121 -1.41 18.97 6.09
CA ASN A 121 -0.69 18.75 4.83
C ASN A 121 0.00 17.39 4.76
N LYS A 122 -0.37 16.43 5.61
CA LYS A 122 0.27 15.12 5.71
C LYS A 122 -0.66 13.98 5.33
N VAL A 123 -0.07 12.91 4.83
CA VAL A 123 -0.70 11.61 4.63
C VAL A 123 0.04 10.60 5.50
N PHE A 124 -0.71 9.90 6.32
CA PHE A 124 -0.26 8.76 7.11
C PHE A 124 -0.71 7.51 6.37
N LEU A 125 0.23 6.80 5.76
CA LEU A 125 -0.05 5.60 5.00
C LEU A 125 0.38 4.37 5.81
N LEU A 126 -0.61 3.60 6.24
CA LEU A 126 -0.43 2.34 6.93
C LEU A 126 -0.47 1.20 5.92
N VAL A 127 0.52 0.30 5.95
CA VAL A 127 0.56 -0.90 5.08
C VAL A 127 0.83 -2.14 5.92
N GLY A 128 0.21 -3.26 5.54
CA GLY A 128 0.60 -4.57 6.06
C GLY A 128 1.92 -4.98 5.44
N ILE A 129 2.76 -5.64 6.22
CA ILE A 129 4.05 -6.17 5.78
C ILE A 129 4.22 -7.59 6.29
N TYR A 130 4.77 -8.46 5.46
CA TYR A 130 5.35 -9.74 5.88
C TYR A 130 6.53 -10.07 4.98
N ASP A 131 7.43 -10.90 5.48
CA ASP A 131 8.53 -11.44 4.68
C ASP A 131 8.17 -12.89 4.29
N GLU A 132 8.45 -13.28 3.04
CA GLU A 132 8.45 -14.67 2.61
C GLU A 132 9.88 -15.13 2.42
N LYS A 133 10.18 -16.34 2.88
CA LYS A 133 11.49 -16.95 2.70
C LYS A 133 11.30 -18.31 2.06
N TYR A 134 12.07 -18.58 1.02
CA TYR A 134 12.15 -19.92 0.45
C TYR A 134 13.03 -20.80 1.34
N ASP A 135 12.49 -21.94 1.76
CA ASP A 135 13.22 -22.99 2.43
C ASP A 135 13.73 -23.99 1.40
N ASN A 136 15.05 -24.18 1.35
CA ASN A 136 15.66 -25.11 0.40
C ASN A 136 15.54 -26.56 0.88
N ASP A 137 15.39 -26.79 2.18
CA ASP A 137 15.34 -28.14 2.74
C ASP A 137 13.95 -28.76 2.51
N ASP A 138 12.90 -27.94 2.66
CA ASP A 138 11.49 -28.34 2.49
C ASP A 138 10.92 -27.99 1.10
N GLU A 139 11.72 -27.36 0.24
CA GLU A 139 11.34 -26.88 -1.11
C GLU A 139 10.03 -26.04 -1.11
N GLU A 140 9.81 -25.28 -0.05
CA GLU A 140 8.57 -24.51 0.16
C GLU A 140 8.82 -23.05 0.58
N TRP A 141 7.84 -22.19 0.30
CA TRP A 141 7.84 -20.83 0.80
C TRP A 141 7.22 -20.77 2.19
N ALA A 142 7.98 -20.26 3.16
CA ALA A 142 7.53 -19.98 4.50
C ALA A 142 7.22 -18.49 4.67
N THR A 143 6.02 -18.18 5.15
CA THR A 143 5.63 -16.83 5.57
C THR A 143 6.20 -16.54 6.96
N GLY A 144 7.00 -15.47 7.06
CA GLY A 144 7.52 -14.95 8.32
C GLY A 144 6.52 -14.09 9.09
N ASP A 145 7.00 -13.42 10.12
CA ASP A 145 6.15 -12.59 10.99
C ASP A 145 5.48 -11.45 10.20
N SER A 146 4.17 -11.30 10.40
CA SER A 146 3.41 -10.18 9.89
C SER A 146 3.57 -8.96 10.80
N GLY A 147 3.58 -7.77 10.20
CA GLY A 147 3.53 -6.52 10.93
C GLY A 147 2.83 -5.43 10.14
N ILE A 148 2.93 -4.22 10.67
CA ILE A 148 2.41 -3.02 10.03
C ILE A 148 3.52 -2.00 9.90
N GLN A 149 3.58 -1.33 8.75
CA GLN A 149 4.53 -0.26 8.49
C GLN A 149 3.77 1.04 8.23
N LEU A 150 4.22 2.11 8.87
CA LEU A 150 3.74 3.47 8.65
C LEU A 150 4.75 4.24 7.82
N VAL A 151 4.29 4.93 6.79
CA VAL A 151 5.07 5.94 6.07
C VAL A 151 4.29 7.24 6.04
N VAL A 152 4.98 8.36 6.30
CA VAL A 152 4.37 9.69 6.33
C VAL A 152 4.81 10.48 5.10
N GLY A 153 3.84 10.94 4.33
CA GLY A 153 4.03 11.83 3.20
C GLY A 153 3.63 13.26 3.55
N VAL A 154 4.36 14.25 3.05
CA VAL A 154 4.03 15.67 3.19
C VAL A 154 3.72 16.25 1.81
N ALA A 155 2.54 16.86 1.65
CA ALA A 155 2.17 17.55 0.44
C ALA A 155 3.05 18.78 0.22
N THR A 156 3.68 18.86 -0.95
CA THR A 156 4.51 19.98 -1.38
C THR A 156 3.65 20.95 -2.21
N GLN A 157 3.95 22.25 -2.12
CA GLN A 157 3.22 23.28 -2.87
C GLN A 157 3.81 23.57 -4.26
N SER A 158 4.81 22.81 -4.71
CA SER A 158 5.57 23.16 -5.93
C SER A 158 4.88 22.69 -7.21
N GLY A 159 4.42 23.66 -8.01
CA GLY A 159 3.80 23.49 -9.33
C GLY A 159 4.74 23.02 -10.45
N ASP A 160 6.06 23.00 -10.23
CA ASP A 160 7.06 22.80 -11.30
C ASP A 160 7.76 21.43 -11.25
N GLY A 161 7.55 20.65 -10.17
CA GLY A 161 8.01 19.27 -10.09
C GLY A 161 7.00 18.34 -10.76
N GLY A 162 7.48 17.40 -11.58
CA GLY A 162 6.64 16.32 -12.13
C GLY A 162 5.88 15.54 -11.04
N PRO A 163 5.08 14.53 -11.41
CA PRO A 163 4.22 13.80 -10.47
C PRO A 163 4.90 13.31 -9.18
N SER A 164 6.18 12.94 -9.23
CA SER A 164 6.98 12.51 -8.07
C SER A 164 7.29 13.61 -7.05
N GLY A 165 7.15 14.89 -7.42
CA GLY A 165 7.46 16.03 -6.57
C GLY A 165 6.33 16.43 -5.62
N MET A 166 5.14 15.83 -5.74
CA MET A 166 3.92 16.32 -5.10
C MET A 166 3.77 15.91 -3.63
N ILE A 167 4.27 14.72 -3.30
CA ILE A 167 4.32 14.22 -1.93
C ILE A 167 5.77 13.85 -1.63
N SER A 168 6.34 14.46 -0.60
CA SER A 168 7.63 14.05 -0.06
C SER A 168 7.41 12.95 0.97
N TRP A 169 7.78 11.72 0.62
CA TRP A 169 7.67 10.56 1.50
C TRP A 169 8.88 10.47 2.42
N GLY A 170 8.63 10.46 3.74
CA GLY A 170 9.66 10.28 4.75
C GLY A 170 10.10 8.83 4.92
N GLU A 171 10.93 8.59 5.94
CA GLU A 171 11.30 7.24 6.35
C GLU A 171 10.09 6.48 6.91
N SER A 172 10.09 5.17 6.70
CA SER A 172 9.05 4.29 7.20
C SER A 172 9.37 3.76 8.58
N LYS A 173 8.36 3.70 9.46
CA LYS A 173 8.44 3.11 10.80
C LYS A 173 7.72 1.77 10.83
N LEU A 174 8.41 0.73 11.28
CA LEU A 174 7.88 -0.64 11.39
C LEU A 174 7.35 -0.90 12.80
N PHE A 175 6.16 -1.51 12.86
CA PHE A 175 5.47 -1.91 14.08
C PHE A 175 5.14 -3.40 14.01
N LEU A 176 6.01 -4.22 14.59
CA LEU A 176 5.85 -5.70 14.60
C LEU A 176 4.90 -6.20 15.70
N GLN A 177 4.52 -5.36 16.67
CA GLN A 177 3.81 -5.80 17.89
C GLN A 177 2.77 -4.78 18.38
N LEU A 178 1.86 -4.35 17.50
CA LEU A 178 0.74 -3.47 17.90
C LEU A 178 -0.30 -4.17 18.80
N ILE A 179 -0.16 -5.47 19.08
CA ILE A 179 -1.11 -6.22 19.91
C ILE A 179 -0.86 -5.89 21.38
N PRO A 180 -1.82 -5.26 22.08
CA PRO A 180 -1.73 -5.08 23.52
C PRO A 180 -1.65 -6.43 24.23
N THR A 181 -0.91 -6.51 25.33
CA THR A 181 -0.68 -7.74 26.07
C THR A 181 -1.95 -8.48 26.54
N HIS A 182 -3.10 -7.78 26.60
CA HIS A 182 -4.38 -8.37 27.02
C HIS A 182 -5.09 -9.20 25.93
N THR A 183 -4.68 -9.14 24.66
CA THR A 183 -5.22 -9.94 23.55
C THR A 183 -4.28 -11.06 23.07
N GLN A 184 -3.12 -11.22 23.73
CA GLN A 184 -2.02 -12.12 23.35
C GLN A 184 -2.38 -13.61 23.24
N GLY A 185 -3.48 -14.06 23.85
CA GLY A 185 -3.82 -15.49 23.88
C GLY A 185 -4.48 -16.05 22.63
N HIS A 186 -4.89 -15.22 21.66
CA HIS A 186 -5.80 -15.66 20.59
C HIS A 186 -5.50 -15.10 19.19
N LEU A 187 -4.53 -14.21 19.00
CA LEU A 187 -4.26 -13.57 17.71
C LEU A 187 -2.93 -14.07 17.11
N LYS A 188 -2.99 -14.51 15.86
CA LYS A 188 -1.86 -15.03 15.09
C LYS A 188 -1.23 -13.96 14.19
N GLU A 189 -2.07 -13.12 13.55
CA GLU A 189 -1.64 -12.13 12.57
C GLU A 189 -2.50 -10.86 12.70
N PHE A 190 -1.93 -9.70 12.39
CA PHE A 190 -2.67 -8.46 12.21
C PHE A 190 -2.07 -7.66 11.05
N VAL A 191 -2.94 -7.19 10.17
CA VAL A 191 -2.58 -6.45 8.96
C VAL A 191 -3.56 -5.32 8.75
N THR A 192 -3.25 -4.40 7.85
CA THR A 192 -4.17 -3.33 7.48
C THR A 192 -5.40 -3.89 6.75
N ALA A 193 -6.55 -3.22 6.89
CA ALA A 193 -7.77 -3.65 6.23
C ALA A 193 -7.85 -3.21 4.75
N GLY A 194 -7.07 -2.20 4.36
CA GLY A 194 -7.23 -1.49 3.08
C GLY A 194 -8.32 -0.42 3.19
N GLY A 195 -8.57 0.31 2.09
CA GLY A 195 -9.51 1.43 2.10
C GLY A 195 -8.92 2.66 2.81
N SER A 196 -9.72 3.38 3.60
CA SER A 196 -9.28 4.61 4.29
C SER A 196 -9.50 4.49 5.79
N GLY A 197 -8.62 5.09 6.58
CA GLY A 197 -8.92 5.40 7.97
C GLY A 197 -9.67 6.73 8.11
N ILE A 198 -9.79 7.22 9.34
CA ILE A 198 -10.46 8.49 9.66
C ILE A 198 -9.65 9.31 10.67
N VAL A 199 -9.90 10.62 10.69
CA VAL A 199 -9.44 11.52 11.76
C VAL A 199 -10.62 11.85 12.65
N MET A 200 -10.48 11.63 13.96
CA MET A 200 -11.47 12.03 14.95
C MET A 200 -11.38 13.53 15.26
N GLN A 201 -12.43 14.06 15.90
CA GLN A 201 -12.51 15.48 16.26
C GLN A 201 -11.33 15.98 17.12
N ASN A 202 -10.74 15.10 17.93
CA ASN A 202 -9.59 15.38 18.79
C ASN A 202 -8.24 15.08 18.11
N ASP A 203 -8.20 15.03 16.78
CA ASP A 203 -7.03 14.72 15.96
C ASP A 203 -6.47 13.29 16.09
N THR A 204 -7.20 12.39 16.75
CA THR A 204 -6.83 10.97 16.80
C THR A 204 -6.94 10.35 15.41
N LEU A 205 -5.87 9.72 14.94
CA LEU A 205 -5.86 8.93 13.71
C LEU A 205 -6.42 7.54 14.03
N VAL A 206 -7.40 7.05 13.27
CA VAL A 206 -8.03 5.75 13.50
C VAL A 206 -8.00 4.92 12.23
N PHE A 207 -7.41 3.73 12.32
CA PHE A 207 -7.22 2.83 11.19
C PHE A 207 -8.02 1.53 11.37
N PRO A 208 -8.72 1.05 10.32
CA PRO A 208 -9.24 -0.29 10.30
C PRO A 208 -8.10 -1.30 10.08
N LEU A 209 -8.10 -2.35 10.89
CA LEU A 209 -7.19 -3.50 10.80
C LEU A 209 -7.99 -4.78 10.57
N ARG A 210 -7.31 -5.78 10.02
CA ARG A 210 -7.77 -7.16 9.94
C ARG A 210 -6.82 -8.02 10.74
N ALA A 211 -7.34 -8.83 11.64
CA ALA A 211 -6.56 -9.80 12.39
C ALA A 211 -7.01 -11.23 12.05
N ARG A 212 -6.19 -12.21 12.42
CA ARG A 212 -6.55 -13.64 12.40
C ARG A 212 -6.24 -14.26 13.73
N ASN A 213 -7.07 -15.23 14.15
CA ASN A 213 -6.73 -16.08 15.28
C ASN A 213 -5.89 -17.29 14.86
N GLU A 214 -5.48 -18.11 15.84
CA GLU A 214 -4.74 -19.36 15.61
C GLU A 214 -5.47 -20.34 14.67
N LYS A 215 -6.80 -20.26 14.59
CA LYS A 215 -7.63 -21.04 13.66
C LYS A 215 -7.77 -20.38 12.28
N ASN A 216 -6.96 -19.38 11.97
CA ASN A 216 -7.00 -18.56 10.75
C ASN A 216 -8.35 -17.85 10.48
N GLN A 217 -9.20 -17.70 11.50
CA GLN A 217 -10.47 -17.01 11.36
C GLN A 217 -10.22 -15.49 11.34
N PRO A 218 -10.74 -14.75 10.35
CA PRO A 218 -10.52 -13.31 10.25
C PRO A 218 -11.42 -12.52 11.22
N PHE A 219 -10.85 -11.49 11.84
CA PHE A 219 -11.57 -10.51 12.65
C PHE A 219 -11.27 -9.10 12.14
N SER A 220 -12.23 -8.19 12.32
CA SER A 220 -12.02 -6.77 12.11
C SER A 220 -11.64 -6.11 13.43
N MET A 221 -10.65 -5.23 13.38
CA MET A 221 -10.18 -4.46 14.51
C MET A 221 -10.03 -3.00 14.12
N ILE A 222 -9.96 -2.13 15.11
CA ILE A 222 -9.59 -0.73 14.93
C ILE A 222 -8.38 -0.45 15.82
N THR A 223 -7.43 0.29 15.29
CA THR A 223 -6.32 0.85 16.06
C THR A 223 -6.36 2.37 15.95
N TYR A 224 -5.69 3.04 16.86
CA TYR A 224 -5.66 4.49 16.89
C TYR A 224 -4.30 5.02 17.33
N SER A 225 -4.02 6.27 16.95
CA SER A 225 -2.85 7.01 17.39
C SER A 225 -3.26 8.42 17.78
N THR A 226 -2.96 8.81 19.02
CA THR A 226 -3.23 10.16 19.55
C THR A 226 -2.04 11.11 19.39
N ASP A 227 -0.90 10.62 18.91
CA ASP A 227 0.36 11.36 18.86
C ASP A 227 0.93 11.48 17.43
N LYS A 228 0.02 11.46 16.44
CA LYS A 228 0.33 11.62 15.02
C LYS A 228 1.20 10.48 14.47
N GLY A 229 0.88 9.24 14.85
CA GLY A 229 1.53 8.03 14.34
C GLY A 229 2.88 7.72 14.97
N ASN A 230 3.21 8.34 16.11
CA ASN A 230 4.41 7.99 16.84
C ASN A 230 4.20 6.72 17.66
N ASN A 231 3.00 6.49 18.20
CA ASN A 231 2.58 5.27 18.89
C ASN A 231 1.19 4.81 18.46
#